data_AF-A0A2E3XUM5-F1
#
_entry.id   AF-A0A2E3XUM5-F1
#
_cell.length_a   1.000
_cell.length_b   1.000
_cell.length_c   1.000
_cell.angle_alpha   90.00
_cell.angle_beta   90.00
_cell.angle_gamma   90.00
#
_symmetry.space_group_name_H-M   'P 1'
#
loop_
_entity.id
_entity.type
_entity.pdbx_description
1 polymer ?
#
loop_
_entity_poly.entity_id
_entity_poly.type
_entity_poly.pdbx_seq_one_letter_code
_entity_poly.pdbx_strand_id
1 'polypeptide(L)'
;MAKERIILSSLLALGLLGCSTYQHPESIADKMSRFSPRDVNPNKVPKIMIPESSASRGIASVETQDAPEENTYDTESMESETDGLTYKRLYFMGLYQQYRTLGAYIQKEQVPEIQHCPSFHTTLLNGKTYSSVDPQQMKKKKIDFNERFQSIDEAKAAYYPELFLPMEVDDHSTTLADVIKESPELDKNVAFEQALKVHLTKTYKELEELCDSGHSSNYYNYENLTRHIKSYRSHYTAGGQPFKTLVKTTIFSNMALIESLELGQPTQNRSRMPASVG
;
A
#
# COMPACT_ATOMS: atom_id res chain seq x y z
N MET A 1 -58.18 38.90 48.30
CA MET A 1 -58.42 37.49 47.93
C MET A 1 -58.44 37.20 46.42
N ALA A 2 -58.76 38.15 45.52
CA ALA A 2 -58.73 37.89 44.06
C ALA A 2 -57.32 37.85 43.44
N LYS A 3 -56.34 38.59 43.98
CA LYS A 3 -54.97 38.67 43.44
C LYS A 3 -54.12 37.41 43.70
N GLU A 4 -54.35 36.69 44.80
CA GLU A 4 -53.58 35.47 45.11
C GLU A 4 -53.98 34.27 44.22
N ARG A 5 -55.22 34.23 43.72
CA ARG A 5 -55.67 33.18 42.80
C ARG A 5 -55.05 33.29 41.40
N ILE A 6 -54.69 34.50 40.97
CA ILE A 6 -54.07 34.74 39.66
C ILE A 6 -52.62 34.24 39.65
N ILE A 7 -51.87 34.45 40.74
CA ILE A 7 -50.46 34.03 40.85
C ILE A 7 -50.33 32.50 40.91
N LEU A 8 -51.27 31.82 41.59
CA LEU A 8 -51.25 30.35 41.66
C LEU A 8 -51.57 29.69 40.30
N SER A 9 -52.44 30.32 39.49
CA SER A 9 -52.79 29.79 38.16
C SER A 9 -51.67 29.94 37.12
N SER A 10 -50.87 31.00 37.19
CA SER A 10 -49.75 31.21 36.25
C SER A 10 -48.52 30.36 36.58
N LEU A 11 -48.30 30.02 37.84
CA LEU A 11 -47.22 29.11 38.25
C LEU A 11 -47.50 27.64 37.86
N LEU A 12 -48.77 27.23 37.80
CA LEU A 12 -49.15 25.89 37.35
C LEU A 12 -49.01 25.71 35.82
N ALA A 13 -49.21 26.78 35.05
CA ALA A 13 -49.09 26.75 33.59
C ALA A 13 -47.63 26.65 33.10
N LEU A 14 -46.65 27.15 33.87
CA LEU A 14 -45.23 27.04 33.52
C LEU A 14 -44.64 25.64 33.75
N GLY A 15 -45.22 24.83 34.64
CA GLY A 15 -44.72 23.48 34.94
C GLY A 15 -44.96 22.43 33.84
N LEU A 16 -45.96 22.66 32.96
CA LEU A 16 -46.35 21.68 31.93
C LEU A 16 -45.58 21.82 30.60
N LEU A 17 -44.74 22.85 30.45
CA LEU A 17 -43.91 23.04 29.24
C LEU A 17 -42.48 22.47 29.40
N GLY A 18 -42.15 21.88 30.55
CA GLY A 18 -40.78 21.45 30.89
C GLY A 18 -40.36 20.05 30.44
N CYS A 19 -41.22 19.26 29.78
CA CYS A 19 -40.94 17.84 29.51
C CYS A 19 -41.23 17.33 28.07
N SER A 20 -41.34 18.19 27.05
CA SER A 20 -41.71 17.74 25.69
C SER A 20 -40.55 17.61 24.69
N THR A 21 -39.29 17.75 25.10
CA THR A 21 -38.13 17.47 24.21
C THR A 21 -37.40 16.21 24.66
N TYR A 22 -38.13 15.10 24.75
CA TYR A 22 -37.51 13.78 24.66
C TYR A 22 -37.16 13.58 23.18
N GLN A 23 -35.98 14.03 22.77
CA GLN A 23 -35.45 13.66 21.46
C GLN A 23 -35.39 12.13 21.43
N HIS A 24 -36.16 11.51 20.53
CA HIS A 24 -36.09 10.08 20.34
C HIS A 24 -34.64 9.72 20.06
N PRO A 25 -34.05 8.73 20.76
CA PRO A 25 -32.71 8.26 20.43
C PRO A 25 -32.74 7.82 18.97
N GLU A 26 -31.91 8.45 18.14
CA GLU A 26 -31.83 8.11 16.73
C GLU A 26 -31.51 6.63 16.58
N SER A 27 -32.14 6.00 15.58
CA SER A 27 -31.91 4.59 15.33
C SER A 27 -30.46 4.37 14.89
N ILE A 28 -29.89 3.20 15.18
CA ILE A 28 -28.57 2.83 14.65
C ILE A 28 -28.59 2.91 13.12
N ALA A 29 -29.72 2.57 12.48
CA ALA A 29 -29.90 2.71 11.04
C ALA A 29 -29.78 4.18 10.56
N ASP A 30 -30.34 5.16 11.29
CA ASP A 30 -30.21 6.59 10.97
C ASP A 30 -28.79 7.12 11.19
N LYS A 31 -28.08 6.63 12.22
CA LYS A 31 -26.65 6.90 12.40
C LYS A 31 -25.83 6.36 11.23
N MET A 32 -26.09 5.11 10.85
CA MET A 32 -25.34 4.42 9.80
C MET A 32 -25.67 4.94 8.40
N SER A 33 -26.88 5.45 8.16
CA SER A 33 -27.27 6.03 6.85
C SER A 33 -26.56 7.36 6.56
N ARG A 34 -26.15 8.08 7.62
CA ARG A 34 -25.35 9.31 7.53
C ARG A 34 -23.84 9.05 7.55
N PHE A 35 -23.44 7.85 7.97
CA PHE A 35 -22.05 7.43 7.91
C PHE A 35 -21.71 7.11 6.45
N SER A 36 -21.28 8.12 5.70
CA SER A 36 -20.41 7.84 4.56
C SER A 36 -19.10 7.37 5.16
N PRO A 37 -18.67 6.10 4.96
CA PRO A 37 -17.32 5.73 5.30
C PRO A 37 -16.43 6.76 4.62
N ARG A 38 -15.66 7.48 5.43
CA ARG A 38 -14.58 8.30 4.92
C ARG A 38 -13.62 7.31 4.31
N ASP A 39 -13.76 7.07 3.02
CA ASP A 39 -12.84 6.30 2.18
C ASP A 39 -11.57 7.15 2.00
N VAL A 40 -10.98 7.54 3.12
CA VAL A 40 -9.86 8.47 3.23
C VAL A 40 -8.66 7.62 3.65
N ASN A 41 -8.39 6.57 2.89
CA ASN A 41 -7.04 6.03 2.89
C ASN A 41 -6.25 6.87 1.88
N PRO A 42 -5.51 7.90 2.30
CA PRO A 42 -4.75 8.75 1.38
C PRO A 42 -3.67 7.97 0.61
N ASN A 43 -3.37 6.75 1.04
CA ASN A 43 -2.30 5.91 0.54
C ASN A 43 -2.86 4.72 -0.24
N LYS A 44 -3.90 4.94 -1.06
CA LYS A 44 -4.52 3.86 -1.84
C LYS A 44 -3.53 3.23 -2.83
N VAL A 45 -3.50 1.89 -2.83
CA VAL A 45 -2.66 1.09 -3.71
C VAL A 45 -3.20 1.13 -5.15
N PRO A 46 -2.34 1.33 -6.17
CA PRO A 46 -2.75 1.25 -7.57
C PRO A 46 -3.41 -0.09 -7.91
N LYS A 47 -4.47 -0.05 -8.73
CA LYS A 47 -5.16 -1.27 -9.17
C LYS A 47 -4.40 -1.88 -10.35
N ILE A 48 -3.54 -2.85 -10.07
CA ILE A 48 -2.84 -3.61 -11.10
C ILE A 48 -3.82 -4.61 -11.74
N MET A 49 -3.94 -4.58 -13.07
CA MET A 49 -4.63 -5.62 -13.81
C MET A 49 -3.71 -6.84 -13.92
N ILE A 50 -4.22 -7.99 -13.50
CA ILE A 50 -3.50 -9.26 -13.64
C ILE A 50 -4.17 -10.03 -14.77
N PRO A 51 -3.41 -10.48 -15.79
CA PRO A 51 -3.98 -11.30 -16.84
C PRO A 51 -4.49 -12.59 -16.20
N GLU A 52 -5.70 -13.02 -16.57
CA GLU A 52 -6.22 -14.32 -16.15
C GLU A 52 -5.31 -15.39 -16.77
N SER A 53 -4.39 -15.94 -15.99
CA SER A 53 -3.53 -17.00 -16.48
C SER A 53 -4.39 -18.24 -16.69
N SER A 54 -4.47 -18.69 -17.95
CA SER A 54 -4.82 -20.08 -18.22
C SER A 54 -3.68 -20.93 -17.63
N ALA A 55 -4.01 -21.71 -16.61
CA ALA A 55 -3.07 -22.48 -15.83
C ALA A 55 -2.05 -23.23 -16.71
N SER A 56 -0.77 -22.88 -16.64
CA SER A 56 0.32 -23.81 -16.88
C SER A 56 1.65 -23.20 -16.45
N ARG A 57 2.35 -23.92 -15.57
CA ARG A 57 3.69 -23.67 -15.00
C ARG A 57 3.66 -22.80 -13.75
N GLY A 58 3.46 -23.49 -12.62
CA GLY A 58 3.67 -22.93 -11.30
C GLY A 58 5.08 -22.36 -11.16
N ILE A 59 5.17 -21.24 -10.44
CA ILE A 59 6.43 -20.74 -9.90
C ILE A 59 7.02 -21.88 -9.06
N ALA A 60 8.29 -22.21 -9.30
CA ALA A 60 8.97 -23.31 -8.62
C ALA A 60 8.79 -23.17 -7.09
N SER A 61 8.11 -24.14 -6.50
CA SER A 61 7.92 -24.24 -5.06
C SER A 61 9.28 -24.27 -4.39
N VAL A 62 9.58 -23.29 -3.55
CA VAL A 62 10.63 -23.46 -2.53
C VAL A 62 10.10 -24.53 -1.58
N GLU A 63 10.79 -25.67 -1.56
CA GLU A 63 10.52 -26.80 -0.69
C GLU A 63 10.68 -26.35 0.76
N THR A 64 9.57 -25.97 1.40
CA THR A 64 9.54 -25.77 2.85
C THR A 64 9.51 -27.14 3.49
N GLN A 65 10.60 -27.51 4.17
CA GLN A 65 10.62 -28.66 5.08
C GLN A 65 9.37 -28.65 5.95
N ASP A 66 8.74 -29.83 6.03
CA ASP A 66 7.48 -30.09 6.69
C ASP A 66 7.39 -29.39 8.06
N ALA A 67 6.49 -28.41 8.14
CA ALA A 67 6.10 -27.83 9.42
C ALA A 67 5.13 -28.81 10.10
N PRO A 68 5.37 -29.20 11.36
CA PRO A 68 4.49 -30.14 12.05
C PRO A 68 3.09 -29.55 12.19
N GLU A 69 2.09 -30.34 11.78
CA GLU A 69 0.69 -30.12 12.11
C GLU A 69 0.51 -30.33 13.62
N GLU A 70 -0.13 -29.38 14.31
CA GLU A 70 -1.35 -29.61 15.11
C GLU A 70 -1.55 -28.57 16.24
N ASN A 71 -2.67 -27.84 16.11
CA ASN A 71 -3.59 -27.26 17.10
C ASN A 71 -3.10 -26.77 18.49
N THR A 72 -3.14 -25.45 18.69
CA THR A 72 -3.76 -24.84 19.88
C THR A 72 -4.31 -23.46 19.54
N TYR A 73 -5.62 -23.30 19.72
CA TYR A 73 -6.27 -21.99 19.82
C TYR A 73 -5.95 -21.44 21.21
N ASP A 74 -4.83 -20.73 21.36
CA ASP A 74 -4.62 -19.81 22.47
C ASP A 74 -4.54 -18.38 21.94
N THR A 75 -5.66 -17.71 22.15
CA THR A 75 -5.84 -16.28 22.16
C THR A 75 -4.87 -15.66 23.17
N GLU A 76 -4.13 -14.64 22.72
CA GLU A 76 -3.48 -13.62 23.56
C GLU A 76 -2.45 -14.09 24.59
N SER A 77 -1.18 -14.21 24.16
CA SER A 77 -0.09 -13.76 25.02
C SER A 77 1.18 -13.48 24.22
N MET A 78 1.66 -12.24 24.35
CA MET A 78 3.06 -11.84 24.21
C MET A 78 3.71 -12.20 22.87
N GLU A 79 3.82 -11.19 22.02
CA GLU A 79 5.03 -11.00 21.21
C GLU A 79 6.24 -11.21 22.13
N SER A 80 6.81 -12.41 22.11
CA SER A 80 8.07 -12.72 22.76
C SER A 80 9.11 -11.84 22.07
N GLU A 81 9.43 -10.76 22.76
CA GLU A 81 10.32 -9.66 22.41
C GLU A 81 11.79 -10.09 22.38
N THR A 82 12.08 -11.30 21.89
CA THR A 82 13.42 -11.83 21.75
C THR A 82 13.64 -12.26 20.30
N ASP A 83 14.36 -11.38 19.59
CA ASP A 83 15.07 -11.60 18.31
C ASP A 83 14.28 -11.77 16.99
N GLY A 84 12.94 -11.78 17.02
CA GLY A 84 12.13 -11.77 15.79
C GLY A 84 11.81 -10.35 15.29
N LEU A 85 12.03 -10.05 14.00
CA LEU A 85 11.42 -8.85 13.41
C LEU A 85 9.89 -9.01 13.46
N THR A 86 9.21 -8.12 14.18
CA THR A 86 7.74 -8.05 14.18
C THR A 86 7.22 -7.76 12.77
N TYR A 87 6.00 -8.20 12.42
CA TYR A 87 5.42 -7.91 11.10
C TYR A 87 5.42 -6.41 10.78
N LYS A 88 5.23 -5.59 11.81
CA LYS A 88 5.33 -4.14 11.73
C LYS A 88 6.71 -3.65 11.30
N ARG A 89 7.80 -4.15 11.93
CA ARG A 89 9.17 -3.81 11.53
C ARG A 89 9.50 -4.33 10.13
N LEU A 90 9.06 -5.54 9.79
CA LEU A 90 9.23 -6.10 8.44
C LEU A 90 8.54 -5.26 7.37
N TYR A 91 7.29 -4.87 7.64
CA TYR A 91 6.50 -4.03 6.75
C TYR A 91 7.18 -2.68 6.51
N PHE A 92 7.54 -1.98 7.60
CA PHE A 92 8.23 -0.69 7.51
C PHE A 92 9.54 -0.79 6.73
N MET A 93 10.40 -1.77 7.06
CA MET A 93 11.69 -1.94 6.39
C MET A 93 11.53 -2.28 4.90
N GLY A 94 10.59 -3.18 4.57
CA GLY A 94 10.27 -3.53 3.19
C GLY A 94 9.78 -2.31 2.42
N LEU A 95 8.82 -1.56 2.96
CA LEU A 95 8.27 -0.38 2.31
C LEU A 95 9.33 0.71 2.12
N TYR A 96 10.16 0.95 3.14
CA TYR A 96 11.24 1.94 3.08
C TYR A 96 12.28 1.58 2.02
N GLN A 97 12.68 0.30 1.94
CA GLN A 97 13.59 -0.17 0.91
C GLN A 97 12.98 -0.01 -0.50
N GLN A 98 11.72 -0.40 -0.67
CA GLN A 98 11.01 -0.24 -1.95
C GLN A 98 10.91 1.23 -2.37
N TYR A 99 10.61 2.13 -1.43
CA TYR A 99 10.59 3.57 -1.66
C TYR A 99 11.93 4.10 -2.18
N ARG A 100 13.05 3.69 -1.56
CA ARG A 100 14.40 4.06 -2.02
C ARG A 100 14.72 3.48 -3.39
N THR A 101 14.38 2.21 -3.63
CA THR A 101 14.60 1.53 -4.92
C THR A 101 13.83 2.22 -6.04
N LEU A 102 12.56 2.55 -5.82
CA LEU A 102 11.74 3.28 -6.80
C LEU A 102 12.25 4.71 -7.00
N GLY A 103 12.72 5.37 -5.94
CA GLY A 103 13.35 6.70 -6.01
C GLY A 103 14.57 6.76 -6.94
N ALA A 104 15.29 5.66 -7.13
CA ALA A 104 16.46 5.59 -8.01
C ALA A 104 16.15 5.72 -9.52
N TYR A 105 14.86 5.61 -9.90
CA TYR A 105 14.40 5.80 -11.28
C TYR A 105 14.10 7.28 -11.59
N ILE A 106 13.97 8.14 -10.57
CA ILE A 106 13.77 9.58 -10.74
C ILE A 106 15.00 10.38 -10.28
N GLN A 107 14.99 11.70 -10.52
CA GLN A 107 16.07 12.57 -10.06
C GLN A 107 16.09 12.65 -8.52
N LYS A 108 17.28 12.53 -7.93
CA LYS A 108 17.47 12.39 -6.48
C LYS A 108 16.89 13.57 -5.71
N GLU A 109 16.99 14.78 -6.26
CA GLU A 109 16.50 16.02 -5.67
C GLU A 109 14.98 16.03 -5.48
N GLN A 110 14.27 15.13 -6.16
CA GLN A 110 12.81 15.04 -6.12
C GLN A 110 12.28 14.00 -5.12
N VAL A 111 13.15 13.24 -4.44
CA VAL A 111 12.76 12.19 -3.48
C VAL A 111 12.98 12.69 -2.05
N PRO A 112 11.91 12.98 -1.29
CA PRO A 112 12.02 13.35 0.12
C PRO A 112 12.72 12.25 0.95
N GLU A 113 13.57 12.64 1.89
CA GLU A 113 14.20 11.71 2.84
C GLU A 113 13.48 11.73 4.18
N ILE A 114 13.35 10.56 4.80
CA ILE A 114 12.81 10.43 6.16
C ILE A 114 13.94 10.74 7.14
N GLN A 115 13.89 11.92 7.75
CA GLN A 115 14.92 12.37 8.69
C GLN A 115 14.65 11.87 10.12
N HIS A 116 13.37 11.78 10.50
CA HIS A 116 12.94 11.46 11.85
C HIS A 116 11.89 10.35 11.80
N CYS A 117 12.04 9.32 12.64
CA CYS A 117 11.11 8.21 12.69
C CYS A 117 11.09 7.59 14.09
N PRO A 118 10.41 8.22 15.07
CA PRO A 118 10.42 7.77 16.46
C PRO A 118 10.01 6.30 16.64
N SER A 119 8.92 5.86 15.99
CA SER A 119 8.42 4.48 16.13
C SER A 119 9.36 3.40 15.58
N PHE A 120 10.27 3.76 14.67
CA PHE A 120 11.21 2.84 14.04
C PHE A 120 12.67 3.31 14.14
N HIS A 121 12.99 4.16 15.11
CA HIS A 121 14.30 4.82 15.22
C HIS A 121 15.45 3.81 15.27
N THR A 122 15.36 2.83 16.17
CA THR A 122 16.36 1.75 16.31
C THR A 122 16.43 0.87 15.07
N THR A 123 15.29 0.66 14.39
CA THR A 123 15.21 -0.12 13.16
C THR A 123 15.92 0.58 12.01
N LEU A 124 15.78 1.91 11.88
CA LEU A 124 16.52 2.69 10.89
C LEU A 124 18.02 2.77 11.20
N LEU A 125 18.40 2.93 12.48
CA LEU A 125 19.81 2.94 12.88
C LEU A 125 20.47 1.59 12.57
N ASN A 126 19.82 0.48 12.95
CA ASN A 126 20.33 -0.86 12.70
C ASN A 126 20.26 -1.24 11.21
N GLY A 127 19.22 -0.77 10.50
CA GLY A 127 19.00 -1.03 9.08
C GLY A 127 20.03 -0.40 8.15
N LYS A 128 20.65 0.72 8.55
CA LYS A 128 21.81 1.30 7.84
C LYS A 128 22.98 0.31 7.71
N THR A 129 23.06 -0.67 8.61
CA THR A 129 24.06 -1.75 8.58
C THR A 129 23.73 -2.84 7.54
N TYR A 130 22.46 -2.98 7.15
CA TYR A 130 21.97 -4.02 6.22
C TYR A 130 21.63 -3.50 4.82
N SER A 131 21.32 -2.21 4.66
CA SER A 131 21.19 -1.58 3.33
C SER A 131 22.58 -1.33 2.73
N SER A 132 23.12 -2.35 2.08
CA SER A 132 24.40 -2.31 1.35
C SER A 132 24.41 -1.42 0.12
N VAL A 133 23.26 -0.86 -0.27
CA VAL A 133 23.17 0.04 -1.41
C VAL A 133 23.20 1.48 -0.92
N ASP A 134 24.40 2.06 -0.93
CA ASP A 134 24.59 3.48 -0.72
C ASP A 134 23.72 4.25 -1.73
N PRO A 135 22.81 5.12 -1.27
CA PRO A 135 22.00 5.97 -2.13
C PRO A 135 22.83 6.84 -3.08
N GLN A 136 24.08 7.16 -2.72
CA GLN A 136 25.01 7.86 -3.62
C GLN A 136 25.56 6.97 -4.74
N GLN A 137 25.50 5.65 -4.58
CA GLN A 137 25.96 4.67 -5.58
C GLN A 137 24.85 4.16 -6.49
N MET A 138 23.59 4.51 -6.22
CA MET A 138 22.48 4.19 -7.12
C MET A 138 22.59 5.04 -8.39
N LYS A 139 23.29 4.49 -9.40
CA LYS A 139 23.29 5.07 -10.76
C LYS A 139 21.85 5.17 -11.23
N LYS A 140 21.45 6.35 -11.75
CA LYS A 140 20.12 6.56 -12.35
C LYS A 140 19.84 5.42 -13.32
N LYS A 141 18.85 4.60 -12.98
CA LYS A 141 18.39 3.50 -13.81
C LYS A 141 17.64 4.13 -14.99
N LYS A 142 18.19 4.01 -16.21
CA LYS A 142 17.55 4.54 -17.42
C LYS A 142 16.82 3.41 -18.14
N ILE A 143 15.51 3.57 -18.29
CA ILE A 143 14.64 2.76 -19.15
C ILE A 143 14.10 3.75 -20.18
N ASP A 144 14.08 3.36 -21.45
CA ASP A 144 13.38 4.15 -22.47
C ASP A 144 11.94 3.66 -22.59
N PHE A 145 11.03 4.40 -21.97
CA PHE A 145 9.60 4.09 -22.00
C PHE A 145 8.96 4.41 -23.35
N ASN A 146 9.57 5.25 -24.18
CA ASN A 146 9.09 5.49 -25.54
C ASN A 146 9.24 4.24 -26.39
N GLU A 147 10.38 3.55 -26.28
CA GLU A 147 10.63 2.27 -26.92
C GLU A 147 9.81 1.14 -26.29
N ARG A 148 9.79 1.06 -24.96
CA ARG A 148 9.08 -0.01 -24.22
C ARG A 148 7.57 -0.04 -24.52
N PHE A 149 6.97 1.12 -24.74
CA PHE A 149 5.52 1.27 -24.93
C PHE A 149 5.13 1.74 -26.34
N GLN A 150 5.87 1.36 -27.38
CA GLN A 150 5.55 1.73 -28.77
C GLN A 150 4.10 1.37 -29.18
N SER A 151 3.58 0.25 -28.68
CA SER A 151 2.17 -0.12 -28.84
C SER A 151 1.62 -0.68 -27.53
N ILE A 152 0.74 0.09 -26.88
CA ILE A 152 0.01 -0.37 -25.70
C ILE A 152 -1.25 -1.07 -26.18
N ASP A 153 -1.18 -2.40 -26.23
CA ASP A 153 -2.36 -3.25 -26.32
C ASP A 153 -2.89 -3.52 -24.90
N GLU A 154 -4.21 -3.57 -24.72
CA GLU A 154 -4.84 -3.83 -23.41
C GLU A 154 -4.35 -5.16 -22.81
N ALA A 155 -4.14 -6.17 -23.66
CA ALA A 155 -3.59 -7.46 -23.24
C ALA A 155 -2.14 -7.35 -22.73
N LYS A 156 -1.34 -6.46 -23.33
CA LYS A 156 0.05 -6.22 -22.92
C LYS A 156 0.14 -5.31 -21.70
N ALA A 157 -0.79 -4.38 -21.53
CA ALA A 157 -0.81 -3.44 -20.42
C ALA A 157 -0.83 -4.14 -19.06
N ALA A 158 -1.52 -5.29 -18.95
CA ALA A 158 -1.56 -6.10 -17.74
C ALA A 158 -0.19 -6.64 -17.28
N TYR A 159 0.82 -6.67 -18.16
CA TYR A 159 2.19 -7.07 -17.80
C TYR A 159 3.07 -5.90 -17.34
N TYR A 160 2.58 -4.66 -17.45
CA TYR A 160 3.31 -3.44 -17.13
C TYR A 160 2.62 -2.70 -15.98
N PRO A 161 2.83 -3.11 -14.71
CA PRO A 161 2.23 -2.46 -13.54
C PRO A 161 2.48 -0.95 -13.49
N GLU A 162 3.59 -0.47 -14.06
CA GLU A 162 3.89 0.95 -14.19
C GLU A 162 2.86 1.76 -14.99
N LEU A 163 2.13 1.14 -15.92
CA LEU A 163 1.08 1.81 -16.69
C LEU A 163 -0.15 2.13 -15.82
N PHE A 164 -0.32 1.44 -14.69
CA PHE A 164 -1.42 1.68 -13.75
C PHE A 164 -1.07 2.70 -12.66
N LEU A 165 0.10 3.34 -12.75
CA LEU A 165 0.48 4.38 -11.80
C LEU A 165 -0.44 5.61 -11.94
N PRO A 166 -0.83 6.22 -10.81
CA PRO A 166 -1.67 7.40 -10.81
C PRO A 166 -0.89 8.64 -11.27
N MET A 167 -1.53 9.49 -12.07
CA MET A 167 -0.96 10.78 -12.52
C MET A 167 -1.20 11.92 -11.53
N GLU A 168 -2.09 11.70 -10.55
CA GLU A 168 -2.49 12.69 -9.55
C GLU A 168 -2.58 12.06 -8.15
N VAL A 169 -2.55 12.89 -7.11
CA VAL A 169 -2.61 12.42 -5.73
C VAL A 169 -4.00 11.86 -5.38
N ASP A 170 -5.04 12.25 -6.10
CA ASP A 170 -6.41 11.86 -5.83
C ASP A 170 -6.70 10.39 -6.19
N ASP A 171 -7.74 9.82 -5.58
CA ASP A 171 -8.09 8.39 -5.65
C ASP A 171 -8.80 7.96 -6.94
N HIS A 172 -9.26 8.94 -7.72
CA HIS A 172 -9.90 8.77 -9.02
C HIS A 172 -9.03 9.25 -10.17
N SER A 173 -7.72 9.39 -9.92
CA SER A 173 -6.77 9.92 -10.88
C SER A 173 -6.71 9.09 -12.16
N THR A 174 -6.53 9.76 -13.29
CA THR A 174 -6.12 9.14 -14.54
C THR A 174 -4.83 8.34 -14.34
N THR A 175 -4.75 7.18 -14.98
CA THR A 175 -3.54 6.36 -14.95
C THR A 175 -2.58 6.78 -16.06
N LEU A 176 -1.31 6.38 -15.95
CA LEU A 176 -0.33 6.58 -17.01
C LEU A 176 -0.81 5.97 -18.35
N ALA A 177 -1.46 4.80 -18.31
CA ALA A 177 -2.05 4.16 -19.49
C ALA A 177 -3.08 5.07 -20.19
N ASP A 178 -3.98 5.68 -19.40
CA ASP A 178 -5.03 6.56 -19.93
C ASP A 178 -4.41 7.78 -20.61
N VAL A 179 -3.43 8.41 -19.97
CA VAL A 179 -2.75 9.59 -20.51
C VAL A 179 -2.00 9.27 -21.81
N ILE A 180 -1.31 8.12 -21.89
CA ILE A 180 -0.62 7.71 -23.12
C ILE A 180 -1.62 7.40 -24.23
N LYS A 181 -2.78 6.82 -23.91
CA LYS A 181 -3.84 6.51 -24.88
C LYS A 181 -4.49 7.79 -25.42
N GLU A 182 -4.71 8.79 -24.57
CA GLU A 182 -5.27 10.08 -24.95
C GLU A 182 -4.28 10.94 -25.74
N SER A 183 -2.98 10.83 -25.46
CA SER A 183 -1.91 11.61 -26.11
C SER A 183 -0.75 10.73 -26.59
N PRO A 184 -0.86 10.06 -27.76
CA PRO A 184 0.16 9.14 -28.25
C PRO A 184 1.53 9.77 -28.54
N GLU A 185 1.55 11.06 -28.86
CA GLU A 185 2.77 11.86 -29.12
C GLU A 185 3.48 12.34 -27.85
N LEU A 186 2.90 12.08 -26.67
CA LEU A 186 3.48 12.46 -25.39
C LEU A 186 4.80 11.72 -25.15
N ASP A 187 5.80 12.42 -24.62
CA ASP A 187 7.03 11.77 -24.14
C ASP A 187 6.71 10.89 -22.92
N LYS A 188 6.70 9.58 -23.15
CA LYS A 188 6.33 8.57 -22.15
C LYS A 188 7.33 8.52 -21.00
N ASN A 189 8.57 8.94 -21.23
CA ASN A 189 9.57 9.04 -20.16
C ASN A 189 9.20 10.13 -19.15
N VAL A 190 8.75 11.29 -19.64
CA VAL A 190 8.31 12.42 -18.80
C VAL A 190 7.02 12.06 -18.05
N ALA A 191 6.06 11.47 -18.76
CA ALA A 191 4.80 11.03 -18.15
C ALA A 191 5.03 9.98 -17.05
N PHE A 192 5.92 9.01 -17.29
CA PHE A 192 6.30 8.03 -16.28
C PHE A 192 7.00 8.67 -15.07
N GLU A 193 7.95 9.59 -15.28
CA GLU A 193 8.63 10.28 -14.17
C GLU A 193 7.62 11.02 -13.28
N GLN A 194 6.60 11.65 -13.88
CA GLN A 194 5.50 12.28 -13.16
C GLN A 194 4.66 11.26 -12.38
N ALA A 195 4.20 10.18 -13.01
CA ALA A 195 3.39 9.14 -12.37
C ALA A 195 4.13 8.50 -11.18
N LEU A 196 5.41 8.18 -11.38
CA LEU A 196 6.25 7.59 -10.33
C LEU A 196 6.49 8.57 -9.19
N LYS A 197 6.64 9.87 -9.46
CA LYS A 197 6.76 10.90 -8.41
C LYS A 197 5.50 10.99 -7.56
N VAL A 198 4.32 10.92 -8.17
CA VAL A 198 3.04 10.89 -7.44
C VAL A 198 2.96 9.65 -6.55
N HIS A 199 3.31 8.48 -7.09
CA HIS A 199 3.33 7.22 -6.33
C HIS A 199 4.32 7.24 -5.16
N LEU A 200 5.53 7.77 -5.39
CA LEU A 200 6.54 7.96 -4.34
C LEU A 200 6.05 8.94 -3.27
N THR A 201 5.33 9.99 -3.65
CA THR A 201 4.75 10.94 -2.69
C THR A 201 3.72 10.25 -1.79
N LYS A 202 2.85 9.38 -2.33
CA LYS A 202 1.92 8.58 -1.53
C LYS A 202 2.66 7.61 -0.61
N THR A 203 3.67 6.92 -1.14
CA THR A 203 4.50 5.98 -0.36
C THR A 203 5.24 6.70 0.78
N TYR A 204 5.75 7.91 0.54
CA TYR A 204 6.41 8.73 1.54
C TYR A 204 5.45 9.13 2.67
N LYS A 205 4.23 9.58 2.32
CA LYS A 205 3.20 9.90 3.32
C LYS A 205 2.83 8.70 4.19
N GLU A 206 2.77 7.51 3.61
CA GLU A 206 2.57 6.27 4.38
C GLU A 206 3.74 6.00 5.34
N LEU A 207 4.97 6.21 4.88
CA LEU A 207 6.15 6.04 5.73
C LEU A 207 6.20 7.08 6.85
N GLU A 208 5.80 8.33 6.61
CA GLU A 208 5.63 9.36 7.66
C GLU A 208 4.58 8.93 8.68
N GLU A 209 3.41 8.47 8.23
CA GLU A 209 2.35 7.97 9.11
C GLU A 209 2.85 6.82 10.00
N LEU A 210 3.59 5.87 9.42
CA LEU A 210 4.25 4.80 10.15
C LEU A 210 5.29 5.34 11.14
N CYS A 211 6.07 6.35 10.76
CA CYS A 211 7.09 6.94 11.62
C CYS A 211 6.51 7.63 12.85
N ASP A 212 5.36 8.28 12.70
CA ASP A 212 4.70 9.04 13.76
C ASP A 212 3.85 8.15 14.68
N SER A 213 3.05 7.25 14.10
CA SER A 213 2.06 6.46 14.84
C SER A 213 2.45 4.98 15.01
N GLY A 214 3.47 4.53 14.29
CA GLY A 214 3.85 3.13 14.24
C GLY A 214 2.88 2.25 13.43
N HIS A 215 1.84 2.79 12.80
CA HIS A 215 0.87 2.01 12.02
C HIS A 215 0.37 2.80 10.81
N SER A 216 -0.16 2.11 9.81
CA SER A 216 -0.89 2.72 8.69
C SER A 216 -2.09 1.86 8.33
N SER A 217 -3.06 2.43 7.62
CA SER A 217 -4.20 1.65 7.09
C SER A 217 -3.73 0.48 6.21
N ASN A 218 -2.68 0.71 5.40
CA ASN A 218 -2.10 -0.32 4.55
C ASN A 218 -1.31 -1.37 5.33
N TYR A 219 -0.66 -1.00 6.43
CA TYR A 219 -0.05 -1.95 7.35
C TYR A 219 -1.09 -2.92 7.90
N TYR A 220 -2.26 -2.44 8.34
CA TYR A 220 -3.33 -3.33 8.82
C TYR A 220 -3.88 -4.22 7.71
N ASN A 221 -4.02 -3.71 6.48
CA ASN A 221 -4.39 -4.54 5.32
C ASN A 221 -3.37 -5.66 5.08
N TYR A 222 -2.08 -5.34 5.14
CA TYR A 222 -1.01 -6.31 5.02
C TYR A 222 -1.01 -7.34 6.16
N GLU A 223 -1.17 -6.89 7.41
CA GLU A 223 -1.21 -7.76 8.58
C GLU A 223 -2.41 -8.71 8.53
N ASN A 224 -3.60 -8.18 8.24
CA ASN A 224 -4.81 -8.97 8.08
C ASN A 224 -4.68 -10.00 6.96
N LEU A 225 -4.15 -9.59 5.80
CA LEU A 225 -3.90 -10.51 4.69
C LEU A 225 -2.91 -11.61 5.07
N THR A 226 -1.80 -11.25 5.72
CA THR A 226 -0.78 -12.20 6.15
C THR A 226 -1.34 -13.21 7.15
N ARG A 227 -2.14 -12.75 8.12
CA ARG A 227 -2.84 -13.63 9.06
C ARG A 227 -3.82 -14.54 8.33
N HIS A 228 -4.62 -14.00 7.40
CA HIS A 228 -5.57 -14.77 6.61
C HIS A 228 -4.89 -15.86 5.78
N ILE A 229 -3.77 -15.55 5.11
CA ILE A 229 -2.97 -16.54 4.35
C ILE A 229 -2.45 -17.63 5.28
N LYS A 230 -1.99 -17.27 6.49
CA LYS A 230 -1.49 -18.24 7.47
C LYS A 230 -2.60 -19.18 7.96
N SER A 231 -3.80 -18.66 8.20
CA SER A 231 -4.96 -19.46 8.63
C SER A 231 -5.53 -20.34 7.51
N TYR A 232 -5.45 -19.90 6.26
CA TYR A 232 -6.06 -20.57 5.11
C TYR A 232 -5.04 -20.97 4.03
N ARG A 233 -3.89 -21.51 4.43
CA ARG A 233 -2.78 -21.84 3.51
C ARG A 233 -3.20 -22.66 2.29
N SER A 234 -4.11 -23.62 2.46
CA SER A 234 -4.63 -24.48 1.38
C SER A 234 -5.38 -23.71 0.28
N HIS A 235 -5.93 -22.53 0.59
CA HIS A 235 -6.62 -21.68 -0.39
C HIS A 235 -5.69 -20.70 -1.10
N TYR A 236 -4.44 -20.56 -0.64
CA TYR A 236 -3.42 -19.69 -1.22
C TYR A 236 -2.30 -20.51 -1.87
N THR A 237 -2.68 -21.49 -2.69
CA THR A 237 -1.76 -22.20 -3.58
C THR A 237 -1.39 -21.34 -4.79
N ALA A 238 -0.32 -21.68 -5.50
CA ALA A 238 0.13 -20.91 -6.66
C ALA A 238 -1.01 -20.75 -7.69
N GLY A 239 -1.42 -19.51 -7.97
CA GLY A 239 -2.53 -19.20 -8.88
C GLY A 239 -2.81 -17.71 -9.02
N GLY A 240 -3.59 -17.34 -10.04
CA GLY A 240 -3.88 -15.94 -10.36
C GLY A 240 -4.67 -15.20 -9.27
N GLN A 241 -5.61 -15.88 -8.60
CA GLN A 241 -6.47 -15.25 -7.59
C GLN A 241 -5.73 -14.92 -6.27
N PRO A 242 -4.87 -15.81 -5.72
CA PRO A 242 -3.97 -15.47 -4.63
C PRO A 242 -3.06 -14.30 -4.96
N PHE A 243 -2.43 -14.30 -6.15
CA PHE A 243 -1.60 -13.18 -6.60
C PHE A 243 -2.39 -11.87 -6.69
N LYS A 244 -3.61 -11.91 -7.25
CA LYS A 244 -4.55 -10.78 -7.30
C LYS A 244 -4.93 -10.23 -5.94
N THR A 245 -4.91 -11.07 -4.91
CA THR A 245 -5.15 -10.64 -3.54
C THR A 245 -3.91 -9.99 -2.94
N LEU A 246 -2.72 -10.55 -3.19
CA LEU A 246 -1.44 -10.01 -2.70
C LEU A 246 -1.17 -8.60 -3.21
N VAL A 247 -1.28 -8.37 -4.52
CA VAL A 247 -0.99 -7.07 -5.15
C VAL A 247 -1.92 -5.94 -4.72
N LYS A 248 -3.00 -6.23 -3.97
CA LYS A 248 -3.84 -5.18 -3.35
C LYS A 248 -3.17 -4.49 -2.17
N THR A 249 -2.03 -5.02 -1.70
CA THR A 249 -1.24 -4.40 -0.64
C THR A 249 -0.06 -3.63 -1.23
N THR A 250 0.35 -2.55 -0.57
CA THR A 250 1.42 -1.66 -1.04
C THR A 250 2.72 -2.42 -1.29
N ILE A 251 3.11 -3.32 -0.37
CA ILE A 251 4.35 -4.09 -0.46
C ILE A 251 4.41 -4.94 -1.72
N PHE A 252 3.39 -5.74 -1.99
CA PHE A 252 3.40 -6.64 -3.16
C PHE A 252 3.16 -5.88 -4.46
N SER A 253 2.38 -4.80 -4.45
CA SER A 253 2.22 -3.90 -5.60
C SER A 253 3.56 -3.25 -5.98
N ASN A 254 4.29 -2.70 -5.00
CA ASN A 254 5.60 -2.10 -5.23
C ASN A 254 6.63 -3.13 -5.68
N MET A 255 6.57 -4.36 -5.15
CA MET A 255 7.43 -5.46 -5.59
C MET A 255 7.20 -5.77 -7.07
N ALA A 256 5.95 -5.95 -7.50
CA ALA A 256 5.62 -6.17 -8.90
C ALA A 256 6.08 -5.01 -9.81
N LEU A 257 5.92 -3.77 -9.34
CA LEU A 257 6.41 -2.58 -10.04
C LEU A 257 7.94 -2.59 -10.19
N ILE A 258 8.68 -2.83 -9.11
CA ILE A 258 10.14 -2.87 -9.13
C ILE A 258 10.63 -3.98 -10.08
N GLU A 259 10.06 -5.19 -9.98
CA GLU A 259 10.42 -6.31 -10.85
C GLU A 259 10.19 -5.98 -12.33
N SER A 260 9.04 -5.38 -12.66
CA SER A 260 8.75 -4.94 -14.02
C SER A 260 9.77 -3.91 -14.53
N LEU A 261 10.14 -2.94 -13.69
CA LEU A 261 11.14 -1.92 -14.05
C LEU A 261 12.53 -2.54 -14.22
N GLU A 262 12.92 -3.51 -13.38
CA GLU A 262 14.19 -4.21 -13.48
C GLU A 262 14.29 -5.07 -14.75
N LEU A 263 13.19 -5.73 -15.16
CA LEU A 263 13.14 -6.50 -16.41
C LEU A 263 13.34 -5.66 -17.66
N GLY A 264 12.92 -4.39 -17.65
CA GLY A 264 13.08 -3.49 -18.79
C GLY A 264 14.42 -2.77 -18.86
N GLN A 265 15.33 -3.01 -17.93
CA GLN A 265 16.66 -2.45 -18.05
C GLN A 265 17.41 -3.17 -19.18
N PRO A 266 18.06 -2.44 -20.11
CA PRO A 266 18.96 -3.08 -21.06
C PRO A 266 19.98 -3.84 -20.23
N THR A 267 20.12 -5.15 -20.45
CA THR A 267 21.08 -5.99 -19.74
C THR A 267 22.46 -5.38 -19.91
N GLN A 268 22.88 -4.53 -18.97
CA GLN A 268 24.24 -4.03 -18.91
C GLN A 268 25.07 -5.24 -18.55
N ASN A 269 25.55 -5.94 -19.59
CA ASN A 269 26.51 -7.01 -19.54
C ASN A 269 26.35 -7.90 -18.29
N ARG A 270 25.61 -9.01 -18.43
CA ARG A 270 26.08 -10.23 -17.76
C ARG A 270 27.47 -10.49 -18.33
N SER A 271 28.47 -9.83 -17.75
CA SER A 271 29.88 -10.07 -17.98
C SER A 271 30.04 -11.56 -17.96
N ARG A 272 30.45 -12.09 -19.11
CA ARG A 272 30.82 -13.48 -19.36
C ARG A 272 31.20 -14.15 -18.05
N MET A 273 30.34 -15.05 -17.55
CA MET A 273 30.87 -16.07 -16.65
C MET A 273 32.01 -16.73 -17.42
N PRO A 274 33.23 -16.79 -16.87
CA PRO A 274 34.27 -17.57 -17.51
C PRO A 274 33.73 -18.99 -17.63
N ALA A 275 33.58 -19.47 -18.86
CA ALA A 275 33.42 -20.89 -19.09
C ALA A 275 34.65 -21.55 -18.47
N SER A 276 34.47 -22.18 -17.31
CA SER A 276 35.53 -22.95 -16.70
C SER A 276 35.88 -24.07 -17.65
N VAL A 277 37.14 -24.06 -18.08
CA VAL A 277 37.81 -25.11 -18.83
C VAL A 277 37.65 -26.43 -18.07
N GLY A 278 37.11 -27.43 -18.75
CA GLY A 278 37.14 -28.84 -18.38
C GLY A 278 37.43 -29.64 -19.64
#